data_AF-A0A956BV76-F1
#
_entry.id   AF-A0A956BV76-F1
#
_cell.length_a   1.000
_cell.length_b   1.000
_cell.length_c   1.000
_cell.angle_alpha   90.00
_cell.angle_beta   90.00
_cell.angle_gamma   90.00
#
_symmetry.space_group_name_H-M   'P 1'
#
loop_
_entity.id
_entity.type
_entity.pdbx_description
1 polymer ?
#
loop_
_entity_poly.entity_id
_entity_poly.type
_entity_poly.pdbx_seq_one_letter_code
_entity_poly.pdbx_strand_id
1 'polypeptide(L)'
;MHPRRAAAGHRGLHGLEPHGVQLQRRGSDVPLTNPARRGRPDLAALLGWGAATAVFAFLALGQAGLQQDDPYHLALAELLAGGELPRALPWAKHTILADGFSDLHLGYHALLAPFVLVLGGVVGGKVLTVLSVATLLVVLLWVAGPQHPARGLLPLLLLGASGVFLLRSMGMRPIPLAAAATLAVIPLAARGRHRLLALVSALYAFSYAAFPLLTLPLLAHVLARAATRRELAVRPVLAVALGALLGVLAHPNLSAFLTVLRVQLFEVAVDHAGGNLEYAAPGVSAFARDAALACGALLLGGIVACREPRALDPSDGARREELLAWGLLALMSLLLALRHVRGVDTFVPVAVAAAAVATRSIQPRATRAPTVLLGLLVLPFVVLHAHAAFTTSRAFERIDASGAATWLARHTDEGAEVFLQDYGAFPRLFRANRHNVYTLGLDPGFMRAHDPDLYRAYDAAVRLSRDPLPLIERLGARYVYVENSANGRAFYEHLRRHPARYAPAYQDSFAAVFVVRRSD
;
A
#
# COMPACT_ATOMS: atom_id res chain seq x y z
N MET A 1 33.99 -25.38 -87.66
CA MET A 1 35.05 -24.38 -87.91
C MET A 1 34.81 -23.19 -87.00
N HIS A 2 35.69 -22.99 -86.02
CA HIS A 2 35.81 -21.74 -85.25
C HIS A 2 36.52 -20.68 -86.12
N PRO A 3 36.36 -19.38 -85.80
CA PRO A 3 37.42 -18.76 -85.02
C PRO A 3 36.94 -17.89 -83.84
N ARG A 4 37.85 -17.78 -82.87
CA ARG A 4 37.86 -16.97 -81.65
C ARG A 4 38.64 -15.66 -81.87
N ARG A 5 38.34 -14.62 -81.06
CA ARG A 5 39.27 -13.76 -80.25
C ARG A 5 38.45 -12.55 -79.71
N ALA A 6 38.27 -12.36 -78.39
CA ALA A 6 39.16 -11.69 -77.38
C ALA A 6 39.38 -10.20 -77.71
N ALA A 7 39.29 -9.18 -76.83
CA ALA A 7 39.38 -9.06 -75.36
C ALA A 7 38.75 -7.70 -74.92
N ALA A 8 38.17 -7.60 -73.70
CA ALA A 8 38.65 -6.84 -72.52
C ALA A 8 38.28 -5.34 -72.40
N GLY A 9 37.80 -4.95 -71.20
CA GLY A 9 38.20 -3.66 -70.58
C GLY A 9 37.11 -2.65 -70.13
N HIS A 10 36.80 -2.71 -68.83
CA HIS A 10 36.49 -1.60 -67.90
C HIS A 10 35.30 -0.61 -68.05
N ARG A 11 34.38 -0.77 -67.08
CA ARG A 11 33.90 0.21 -66.06
C ARG A 11 33.77 1.69 -66.44
N GLY A 12 32.56 2.24 -66.25
CA GLY A 12 32.39 3.64 -65.86
C GLY A 12 30.96 4.19 -65.99
N LEU A 13 30.29 4.32 -64.85
CA LEU A 13 29.43 5.45 -64.45
C LEU A 13 28.18 5.79 -65.31
N HIS A 14 26.99 5.39 -64.83
CA HIS A 14 25.76 6.15 -65.06
C HIS A 14 25.30 6.79 -63.74
N GLY A 15 25.16 8.13 -63.79
CA GLY A 15 24.65 8.98 -62.72
C GLY A 15 23.16 8.73 -62.44
N LEU A 16 22.77 8.71 -61.17
CA LEU A 16 22.28 9.87 -60.40
C LEU A 16 20.89 10.35 -60.86
N GLU A 17 19.86 9.64 -60.38
CA GLU A 17 18.52 10.21 -60.23
C GLU A 17 18.34 10.84 -58.83
N PRO A 18 17.55 11.92 -58.70
CA PRO A 18 17.46 12.70 -57.47
C PRO A 18 16.55 12.06 -56.43
N HIS A 19 17.06 12.00 -55.20
CA HIS A 19 16.38 11.53 -53.99
C HIS A 19 15.09 12.31 -53.67
N GLY A 20 13.95 11.69 -53.96
CA GLY A 20 12.69 12.00 -53.28
C GLY A 20 12.71 11.41 -51.86
N VAL A 21 12.80 12.29 -50.86
CA VAL A 21 12.63 11.91 -49.44
C VAL A 21 11.17 11.52 -49.21
N GLN A 22 10.84 10.25 -49.38
CA GLN A 22 9.60 9.68 -48.84
C GLN A 22 9.79 9.45 -47.34
N LEU A 23 9.17 10.31 -46.54
CA LEU A 23 8.87 10.08 -45.13
C LEU A 23 7.98 8.82 -45.00
N GLN A 24 8.61 7.64 -44.98
CA GLN A 24 7.95 6.41 -44.55
C GLN A 24 7.61 6.54 -43.06
N ARG A 25 6.34 6.87 -42.78
CA ARG A 25 5.69 6.49 -41.53
C ARG A 25 5.77 4.97 -41.42
N ARG A 26 6.81 4.44 -40.76
CA ARG A 26 6.81 3.07 -40.27
C ARG A 26 5.73 2.95 -39.21
N GLY A 27 4.57 2.47 -39.65
CA GLY A 27 3.57 1.90 -38.77
C GLY A 27 4.24 0.83 -37.91
N SER A 28 4.10 0.99 -36.61
CA SER A 28 4.42 -0.04 -35.64
C SER A 28 3.51 -1.24 -35.90
N ASP A 29 4.01 -2.25 -36.60
CA ASP A 29 3.39 -3.57 -36.65
C ASP A 29 3.59 -4.24 -35.29
N VAL A 30 2.69 -3.89 -34.40
CA VAL A 30 2.53 -4.53 -33.11
C VAL A 30 1.64 -5.76 -33.32
N PRO A 31 1.97 -6.96 -32.82
CA PRO A 31 0.95 -7.95 -32.52
C PRO A 31 0.15 -7.44 -31.31
N LEU A 32 -0.68 -6.43 -31.56
CA LEU A 32 -1.75 -6.03 -30.65
C LEU A 32 -2.75 -7.18 -30.69
N THR A 33 -3.11 -7.69 -29.52
CA THR A 33 -4.37 -8.39 -29.35
C THR A 33 -5.45 -7.60 -30.11
N ASN A 34 -5.95 -8.20 -31.18
CA ASN A 34 -6.96 -7.65 -32.04
C ASN A 34 -8.16 -7.18 -31.18
N PRO A 35 -8.54 -5.88 -31.18
CA PRO A 35 -9.73 -5.43 -30.47
C PRO A 35 -11.02 -5.98 -31.08
N ALA A 36 -10.95 -6.73 -32.20
CA ALA A 36 -12.09 -7.29 -32.92
C ALA A 36 -12.56 -8.69 -32.47
N ARG A 37 -12.30 -9.12 -31.23
CA ARG A 37 -13.12 -10.16 -30.59
C ARG A 37 -13.85 -9.57 -29.40
N ARG A 38 -15.06 -9.04 -29.64
CA ARG A 38 -16.14 -9.00 -28.64
C ARG A 38 -16.48 -10.47 -28.29
N GLY A 39 -15.55 -11.15 -27.63
CA GLY A 39 -15.72 -12.51 -27.13
C GLY A 39 -16.63 -12.48 -25.93
N ARG A 40 -17.39 -13.57 -25.74
CA ARG A 40 -18.14 -13.81 -24.51
C ARG A 40 -17.25 -13.53 -23.28
N PRO A 41 -17.83 -12.98 -22.19
CA PRO A 41 -17.07 -12.74 -20.97
C PRO A 41 -16.36 -14.03 -20.53
N ASP A 42 -15.10 -13.88 -20.13
CA ASP A 42 -14.29 -14.98 -19.60
C ASP A 42 -14.88 -15.42 -18.25
N LEU A 43 -15.78 -16.40 -18.32
CA LEU A 43 -16.56 -16.86 -17.17
C LEU A 43 -15.65 -17.38 -16.05
N ALA A 44 -14.52 -18.01 -16.38
CA ALA A 44 -13.58 -18.49 -15.37
C ALA A 44 -12.93 -17.33 -14.61
N ALA A 45 -12.52 -16.27 -15.31
CA ALA A 45 -11.99 -15.06 -14.68
C ALA A 45 -13.05 -14.35 -13.82
N LEU A 46 -14.29 -14.24 -14.29
CA LEU A 46 -15.39 -13.64 -13.54
C LEU A 46 -15.75 -14.43 -12.28
N LEU A 47 -15.86 -15.77 -12.39
CA LEU A 47 -16.13 -16.63 -11.24
C LEU A 47 -14.98 -16.58 -10.23
N GLY A 48 -13.74 -16.61 -10.69
CA GLY A 48 -12.55 -16.48 -9.85
C GLY A 48 -12.49 -15.15 -9.10
N TRP A 49 -12.74 -14.05 -9.81
CA TRP A 49 -12.85 -12.71 -9.23
C TRP A 49 -13.99 -12.62 -8.21
N GLY A 50 -15.18 -13.10 -8.56
CA GLY A 50 -16.35 -13.09 -7.69
C GLY A 50 -16.13 -13.92 -6.43
N ALA A 51 -15.54 -15.12 -6.56
CA ALA A 51 -15.21 -15.99 -5.43
C ALA A 51 -14.18 -15.35 -4.49
N ALA A 52 -13.08 -14.81 -5.03
CA ALA A 52 -12.08 -14.12 -4.21
C ALA A 52 -12.66 -12.88 -3.52
N THR A 53 -13.46 -12.08 -4.25
CA THR A 53 -14.14 -10.91 -3.67
C THR A 53 -15.11 -11.32 -2.56
N ALA A 54 -15.86 -12.40 -2.74
CA ALA A 54 -16.77 -12.92 -1.72
C ALA A 54 -16.02 -13.45 -0.48
N VAL A 55 -14.90 -14.16 -0.67
CA VAL A 55 -14.03 -14.60 0.44
C VAL A 55 -13.50 -13.41 1.21
N PHE A 56 -12.98 -12.40 0.51
CA PHE A 56 -12.48 -11.18 1.16
C PHE A 56 -13.61 -10.40 1.86
N ALA A 57 -14.78 -10.28 1.24
CA ALA A 57 -15.94 -9.64 1.82
C ALA A 57 -16.41 -10.35 3.09
N PHE A 58 -16.43 -11.69 3.11
CA PHE A 58 -16.74 -12.46 4.31
C PHE A 58 -15.76 -12.14 5.45
N LEU A 59 -14.46 -12.06 5.15
CA LEU A 59 -13.44 -11.70 6.15
C LEU A 59 -13.62 -10.27 6.66
N ALA A 60 -13.72 -9.28 5.76
CA ALA A 60 -13.78 -7.86 6.12
C ALA A 60 -15.12 -7.48 6.81
N LEU A 61 -16.24 -7.97 6.29
CA LEU A 61 -17.55 -7.70 6.88
C LEU A 61 -17.76 -8.48 8.19
N GLY A 62 -17.15 -9.67 8.30
CA GLY A 62 -17.20 -10.51 9.50
C GLY A 62 -16.36 -10.02 10.68
N GLN A 63 -15.51 -9.00 10.51
CA GLN A 63 -14.80 -8.35 11.63
C GLN A 63 -15.84 -7.76 12.61
N ALA A 64 -15.70 -8.02 13.91
CA ALA A 64 -16.59 -7.43 14.92
C ALA A 64 -16.21 -5.98 15.22
N GLY A 65 -14.91 -5.67 15.19
CA GLY A 65 -14.36 -4.35 15.48
C GLY A 65 -13.63 -3.70 14.32
N LEU A 66 -12.70 -2.82 14.69
CA LEU A 66 -11.88 -2.00 13.79
C LEU A 66 -10.39 -2.32 13.97
N GLN A 67 -9.63 -2.32 12.88
CA GLN A 67 -8.17 -2.37 12.95
C GLN A 67 -7.60 -1.09 13.57
N GLN A 68 -6.31 -1.08 13.89
CA GLN A 68 -5.65 -0.01 14.65
C GLN A 68 -5.89 1.39 14.08
N ASP A 69 -5.78 1.59 12.77
CA ASP A 69 -5.87 2.93 12.14
C ASP A 69 -7.25 3.22 11.53
N ASP A 70 -8.14 2.23 11.45
CA ASP A 70 -9.48 2.42 10.87
C ASP A 70 -10.26 3.54 11.57
N PRO A 71 -10.22 3.69 12.91
CA PRO A 71 -10.88 4.79 13.59
C PRO A 71 -10.41 6.17 13.12
N TYR A 72 -9.12 6.33 12.79
CA TYR A 72 -8.61 7.60 12.27
C TYR A 72 -9.16 7.90 10.87
N HIS A 73 -9.15 6.90 9.99
CA HIS A 73 -9.70 7.04 8.63
C HIS A 73 -11.21 7.30 8.64
N LEU A 74 -11.95 6.63 9.52
CA LEU A 74 -13.37 6.90 9.72
C LEU A 74 -13.61 8.29 10.29
N ALA A 75 -12.86 8.70 11.31
CA ALA A 75 -13.00 10.02 11.92
C ALA A 75 -12.82 11.15 10.90
N LEU A 76 -11.82 11.06 10.02
CA LEU A 76 -11.61 12.05 8.97
C LEU A 76 -12.67 11.99 7.87
N ALA A 77 -13.10 10.81 7.47
CA ALA A 77 -14.17 10.66 6.49
C ALA A 77 -15.53 11.15 7.04
N GLU A 78 -15.81 10.96 8.33
CA GLU A 78 -16.99 11.47 9.03
C GLU A 78 -16.99 13.00 9.10
N LEU A 79 -15.83 13.62 9.40
CA LEU A 79 -15.68 15.09 9.34
C LEU A 79 -15.90 15.62 7.92
N LEU A 80 -15.26 14.99 6.92
CA LEU A 80 -15.40 15.39 5.52
C LEU A 80 -16.85 15.23 5.02
N ALA A 81 -17.51 14.15 5.41
CA ALA A 81 -18.93 13.91 5.17
C ALA A 81 -19.83 15.00 5.78
N GLY A 82 -19.44 15.55 6.94
CA GLY A 82 -20.07 16.71 7.58
C GLY A 82 -19.72 18.06 6.96
N GLY A 83 -18.87 18.11 5.93
CA GLY A 83 -18.42 19.34 5.29
C GLY A 83 -17.20 19.99 5.95
N GLU A 84 -16.56 19.30 6.89
CA GLU A 84 -15.37 19.79 7.60
C GLU A 84 -14.09 19.24 6.99
N LEU A 85 -13.15 20.13 6.68
CA LEU A 85 -11.79 19.78 6.27
C LEU A 85 -10.79 20.29 7.30
N PRO A 86 -10.33 19.43 8.23
CA PRO A 86 -9.42 19.85 9.28
C PRO A 86 -8.13 20.46 8.73
N ARG A 87 -7.75 21.63 9.28
CA ARG A 87 -6.45 22.30 9.03
C ARG A 87 -5.50 22.21 10.23
N ALA A 88 -6.03 21.70 11.34
CA ALA A 88 -5.37 21.53 12.62
C ALA A 88 -5.95 20.25 13.27
N LEU A 89 -5.13 19.56 14.05
CA LEU A 89 -5.55 18.48 14.93
C LEU A 89 -5.17 18.88 16.36
N PRO A 90 -5.91 19.80 17.01
CA PRO A 90 -5.58 20.28 18.36
C PRO A 90 -5.47 19.14 19.39
N TRP A 91 -6.12 18.00 19.11
CA TRP A 91 -6.04 16.78 19.89
C TRP A 91 -4.65 16.11 19.89
N ALA A 92 -3.80 16.39 18.90
CA ALA A 92 -2.43 15.89 18.79
C ALA A 92 -1.42 16.92 19.34
N LYS A 93 -1.65 17.35 20.59
CA LYS A 93 -1.24 18.66 21.13
C LYS A 93 0.25 18.99 20.98
N HIS A 94 1.15 18.05 21.27
CA HIS A 94 2.60 18.30 21.22
C HIS A 94 3.25 17.77 19.94
N THR A 95 2.61 18.01 18.81
CA THR A 95 3.09 17.62 17.48
C THR A 95 2.88 18.75 16.49
N ILE A 96 3.58 18.69 15.35
CA ILE A 96 3.34 19.67 14.26
C ILE A 96 1.91 19.64 13.72
N LEU A 97 1.16 18.56 14.01
CA LEU A 97 -0.23 18.39 13.56
C LEU A 97 -1.20 19.24 14.39
N ALA A 98 -0.82 19.69 15.59
CA ALA A 98 -1.68 20.49 16.47
C ALA A 98 -2.21 21.73 15.75
N ASP A 99 -1.30 22.48 15.12
CA ASP A 99 -1.61 23.76 14.45
C ASP A 99 -1.53 23.68 12.93
N GLY A 100 -0.79 22.70 12.38
CA GLY A 100 -0.45 22.60 10.95
C GLY A 100 -0.80 21.25 10.35
N PHE A 101 -2.04 20.80 10.48
CA PHE A 101 -2.48 19.52 9.94
C PHE A 101 -2.88 19.60 8.46
N SER A 102 -2.52 18.54 7.74
CA SER A 102 -3.07 18.26 6.44
C SER A 102 -3.23 16.76 6.26
N ASP A 103 -4.37 16.39 5.71
CA ASP A 103 -4.72 15.00 5.47
C ASP A 103 -3.88 14.38 4.34
N LEU A 104 -2.92 13.54 4.72
CA LEU A 104 -2.08 12.84 3.77
C LEU A 104 -2.83 11.85 2.86
N HIS A 105 -4.07 11.51 3.22
CA HIS A 105 -4.92 10.54 2.54
C HIS A 105 -6.25 11.17 2.07
N LEU A 106 -6.25 12.48 1.80
CA LEU A 106 -7.47 13.22 1.48
C LEU A 106 -8.29 12.60 0.35
N GLY A 107 -7.66 12.21 -0.76
CA GLY A 107 -8.35 11.55 -1.86
C GLY A 107 -9.00 10.21 -1.48
N TYR A 108 -8.41 9.48 -0.55
CA TYR A 108 -9.00 8.26 -0.01
C TYR A 108 -10.19 8.56 0.91
N HIS A 109 -10.09 9.55 1.80
CA HIS A 109 -11.23 9.94 2.64
C HIS A 109 -12.37 10.56 1.82
N ALA A 110 -12.07 11.30 0.76
CA ALA A 110 -13.06 11.80 -0.19
C ALA A 110 -13.78 10.67 -0.92
N LEU A 111 -13.07 9.58 -1.26
CA LEU A 111 -13.68 8.38 -1.82
C LEU A 111 -14.52 7.62 -0.76
N LEU A 112 -14.13 7.66 0.51
CA LEU A 112 -14.79 6.98 1.62
C LEU A 112 -16.05 7.70 2.12
N ALA A 113 -16.05 9.03 2.15
CA ALA A 113 -17.13 9.85 2.71
C ALA A 113 -18.53 9.51 2.15
N PRO A 114 -18.74 9.29 0.84
CA PRO A 114 -20.05 8.89 0.32
C PRO A 114 -20.58 7.57 0.90
N PHE A 115 -19.69 6.59 1.14
CA PHE A 115 -20.09 5.31 1.73
C PHE A 115 -20.41 5.48 3.21
N VAL A 116 -19.66 6.31 3.93
CA VAL A 116 -19.93 6.66 5.33
C VAL A 116 -21.28 7.37 5.46
N LEU A 117 -21.59 8.30 4.55
CA LEU A 117 -22.87 9.02 4.54
C LEU A 117 -24.07 8.10 4.30
N VAL A 118 -23.97 7.18 3.34
CA VAL A 118 -25.10 6.35 2.91
C VAL A 118 -25.29 5.10 3.78
N LEU A 119 -24.19 4.48 4.23
CA LEU A 119 -24.22 3.20 4.93
C LEU A 119 -23.84 3.29 6.42
N GLY A 120 -23.46 4.49 6.89
CA GLY A 120 -22.89 4.73 8.21
C GLY A 120 -21.38 4.46 8.25
N GLY A 121 -20.70 4.95 9.30
CA GLY A 121 -19.23 4.93 9.42
C GLY A 121 -18.61 3.54 9.19
N VAL A 122 -18.86 2.60 10.09
CA VAL A 122 -18.18 1.29 10.07
C VAL A 122 -18.55 0.46 8.83
N VAL A 123 -19.83 0.38 8.48
CA VAL A 123 -20.30 -0.41 7.34
C VAL A 123 -19.81 0.20 6.03
N GLY A 124 -19.92 1.51 5.87
CA GLY A 124 -19.42 2.25 4.71
C GLY A 124 -17.91 2.05 4.49
N GLY A 125 -17.14 2.14 5.58
CA GLY A 125 -15.71 1.83 5.60
C GLY A 125 -15.38 0.44 5.06
N LYS A 126 -16.03 -0.60 5.61
CA LYS A 126 -15.80 -1.98 5.19
C LYS A 126 -16.20 -2.22 3.73
N VAL A 127 -17.30 -1.62 3.28
CA VAL A 127 -17.73 -1.73 1.87
C VAL A 127 -16.69 -1.15 0.93
N LEU A 128 -16.13 0.04 1.21
CA LEU A 128 -15.05 0.60 0.39
C LEU A 128 -13.79 -0.28 0.43
N THR A 129 -13.45 -0.87 1.57
CA THR A 129 -12.33 -1.83 1.67
C THR A 129 -12.51 -3.01 0.72
N VAL A 130 -13.72 -3.61 0.68
CA VAL A 130 -14.05 -4.70 -0.26
C VAL A 130 -13.92 -4.25 -1.71
N LEU A 131 -14.47 -3.07 -2.05
CA LEU A 131 -14.38 -2.52 -3.40
C LEU A 131 -12.94 -2.21 -3.83
N SER A 132 -12.10 -1.78 -2.89
CA SER A 132 -10.68 -1.52 -3.12
C SER A 132 -9.92 -2.81 -3.49
N VAL A 133 -10.17 -3.90 -2.77
CA VAL A 133 -9.60 -5.21 -3.11
C VAL A 133 -10.18 -5.75 -4.41
N ALA A 134 -11.50 -5.63 -4.64
CA ALA A 134 -12.12 -6.05 -5.90
C ALA A 134 -11.49 -5.34 -7.11
N THR A 135 -11.15 -4.05 -6.96
CA THR A 135 -10.43 -3.26 -7.98
C THR A 135 -9.03 -3.81 -8.24
N LEU A 136 -8.26 -4.11 -7.19
CA LEU A 136 -6.94 -4.75 -7.31
C LEU A 136 -7.02 -6.08 -8.06
N LEU A 137 -8.00 -6.93 -7.74
CA LEU A 137 -8.19 -8.22 -8.41
C LEU A 137 -8.53 -8.06 -9.90
N VAL A 138 -9.35 -7.06 -10.27
CA VAL A 138 -9.62 -6.73 -11.68
C VAL A 138 -8.34 -6.29 -12.41
N VAL A 139 -7.54 -5.42 -11.78
CA VAL A 139 -6.26 -4.98 -12.37
C VAL A 139 -5.30 -6.16 -12.55
N LEU A 140 -5.21 -7.07 -11.59
CA LEU A 140 -4.43 -8.30 -11.71
C LEU A 140 -4.88 -9.14 -12.92
N LEU A 141 -6.18 -9.35 -13.09
CA LEU A 141 -6.74 -10.09 -14.23
C LEU A 141 -6.52 -9.39 -15.57
N TRP A 142 -6.47 -8.06 -15.58
CA TRP A 142 -6.12 -7.27 -16.75
C TRP A 142 -4.64 -7.41 -17.11
N VAL A 143 -3.74 -7.36 -16.13
CA VAL A 143 -2.30 -7.59 -16.30
C VAL A 143 -2.02 -9.00 -16.84
N ALA A 144 -2.70 -10.02 -16.30
CA ALA A 144 -2.53 -11.40 -16.75
C ALA A 144 -2.92 -11.61 -18.23
N GLY A 145 -3.87 -10.81 -18.73
CA GLY A 145 -4.43 -10.94 -20.07
C GLY A 145 -5.39 -12.14 -20.25
N PRO A 146 -6.32 -12.07 -21.21
CA PRO A 146 -7.36 -13.08 -21.42
C PRO A 146 -6.86 -14.47 -21.83
N GLN A 147 -5.63 -14.58 -22.30
CA GLN A 147 -5.02 -15.83 -22.75
C GLN A 147 -4.40 -16.67 -21.62
N HIS A 148 -4.32 -16.14 -20.39
CA HIS A 148 -3.66 -16.83 -19.29
C HIS A 148 -4.41 -18.13 -18.91
N PRO A 149 -3.74 -19.30 -18.86
CA PRO A 149 -4.40 -20.60 -18.74
C PRO A 149 -5.08 -20.84 -17.38
N ALA A 150 -4.61 -20.19 -16.33
CA ALA A 150 -5.15 -20.28 -14.97
C ALA A 150 -5.73 -18.94 -14.49
N ARG A 151 -6.24 -18.10 -15.41
CA ARG A 151 -6.63 -16.72 -15.13
C ARG A 151 -7.65 -16.61 -13.98
N GLY A 152 -8.61 -17.52 -13.89
CA GLY A 152 -9.59 -17.57 -12.80
C GLY A 152 -9.02 -17.91 -11.41
N LEU A 153 -7.80 -18.46 -11.32
CA LEU A 153 -7.17 -18.77 -10.02
C LEU A 153 -6.33 -17.63 -9.46
N LEU A 154 -5.93 -16.66 -10.31
CA LEU A 154 -5.06 -15.56 -9.89
C LEU A 154 -5.63 -14.72 -8.74
N PRO A 155 -6.94 -14.39 -8.70
CA PRO A 155 -7.51 -13.66 -7.58
C PRO A 155 -7.38 -14.40 -6.25
N LEU A 156 -7.64 -15.72 -6.24
CA LEU A 156 -7.50 -16.55 -5.05
C LEU A 156 -6.02 -16.73 -4.66
N LEU A 157 -5.13 -16.89 -5.64
CA LEU A 157 -3.69 -16.92 -5.40
C LEU A 157 -3.22 -15.64 -4.71
N LEU A 158 -3.69 -14.46 -5.13
CA LEU A 158 -3.32 -13.20 -4.48
C LEU A 158 -3.79 -13.14 -3.02
N LEU A 159 -5.04 -13.50 -2.73
CA LEU A 159 -5.53 -13.53 -1.35
C LEU A 159 -4.80 -14.54 -0.47
N GLY A 160 -4.43 -15.69 -1.03
CA GLY A 160 -3.67 -16.73 -0.35
C GLY A 160 -2.16 -16.50 -0.35
N ALA A 161 -1.65 -15.45 -0.99
CA ALA A 161 -0.21 -15.28 -1.17
C ALA A 161 0.50 -14.85 0.12
N SER A 162 -0.21 -14.14 1.01
CA SER A 162 0.32 -13.72 2.31
C SER A 162 -0.76 -13.32 3.32
N GLY A 163 -0.68 -13.86 4.54
CA GLY A 163 -1.57 -13.50 5.65
C GLY A 163 -1.39 -12.05 6.11
N VAL A 164 -0.15 -11.53 6.11
CA VAL A 164 0.13 -10.14 6.49
C VAL A 164 -0.45 -9.17 5.46
N PHE A 165 -0.25 -9.44 4.16
CA PHE A 165 -0.87 -8.63 3.10
C PHE A 165 -2.41 -8.64 3.19
N LEU A 166 -2.99 -9.82 3.43
CA LEU A 166 -4.43 -9.97 3.57
C LEU A 166 -4.96 -9.19 4.78
N LEU A 167 -4.35 -9.34 5.95
CA LEU A 167 -4.68 -8.58 7.16
C LEU A 167 -4.61 -7.07 6.92
N ARG A 168 -3.53 -6.58 6.32
CA ARG A 168 -3.35 -5.15 6.04
C ARG A 168 -4.35 -4.62 5.02
N SER A 169 -4.76 -5.46 4.07
CA SER A 169 -5.80 -5.12 3.09
C SER A 169 -7.20 -5.07 3.71
N MET A 170 -7.43 -5.73 4.85
CA MET A 170 -8.70 -5.66 5.59
C MET A 170 -8.89 -4.32 6.34
N GLY A 171 -7.84 -3.51 6.49
CA GLY A 171 -7.94 -2.17 7.08
C GLY A 171 -8.55 -1.15 6.11
N MET A 172 -9.17 -0.11 6.66
CA MET A 172 -9.75 1.03 5.92
C MET A 172 -8.64 1.98 5.46
N ARG A 173 -7.75 1.46 4.60
CA ARG A 173 -6.55 2.14 4.12
C ARG A 173 -6.49 2.12 2.59
N PRO A 174 -5.74 3.04 1.95
CA PRO A 174 -5.58 3.06 0.49
C PRO A 174 -4.73 1.91 -0.09
N ILE A 175 -4.29 0.94 0.72
CA ILE A 175 -3.31 -0.10 0.34
C ILE A 175 -3.72 -0.90 -0.92
N PRO A 176 -4.94 -1.44 -1.04
CA PRO A 176 -5.29 -2.21 -2.24
C PRO A 176 -5.38 -1.36 -3.52
N LEU A 177 -5.85 -0.12 -3.42
CA LEU A 177 -5.89 0.83 -4.54
C LEU A 177 -4.48 1.24 -4.97
N ALA A 178 -3.60 1.45 -4.00
CA ALA A 178 -2.19 1.72 -4.22
C ALA A 178 -1.49 0.56 -4.94
N ALA A 179 -1.74 -0.68 -4.51
CA ALA A 179 -1.26 -1.87 -5.20
C ALA A 179 -1.80 -1.96 -6.64
N ALA A 180 -3.09 -1.66 -6.85
CA ALA A 180 -3.69 -1.66 -8.17
C ALA A 180 -3.03 -0.63 -9.09
N ALA A 181 -2.76 0.58 -8.59
CA ALA A 181 -2.05 1.61 -9.33
C ALA A 181 -0.60 1.18 -9.67
N THR A 182 0.12 0.57 -8.72
CA THR A 182 1.47 0.01 -8.97
C THR A 182 1.46 -1.03 -10.10
N LEU A 183 0.51 -1.96 -10.09
CA LEU A 183 0.37 -2.97 -11.14
C LEU A 183 0.01 -2.36 -12.51
N ALA A 184 -0.66 -1.21 -12.53
CA ALA A 184 -1.10 -0.56 -13.75
C ALA A 184 0.00 0.23 -14.48
N VAL A 185 1.08 0.63 -13.81
CA VAL A 185 2.11 1.51 -14.40
C VAL A 185 2.78 0.90 -15.64
N ILE A 186 3.43 -0.27 -15.51
CA ILE A 186 4.11 -0.96 -16.62
C ILE A 186 3.19 -1.14 -17.83
N PRO A 187 1.98 -1.74 -17.69
CA PRO A 187 1.10 -1.98 -18.82
C PRO A 187 0.53 -0.70 -19.46
N LEU A 188 0.32 0.38 -18.70
CA LEU A 188 -0.10 1.67 -19.26
C LEU A 188 1.04 2.36 -20.01
N ALA A 189 2.24 2.35 -19.44
CA ALA A 189 3.44 2.91 -20.04
C ALA A 189 3.79 2.20 -21.36
N ALA A 190 3.84 0.87 -21.35
CA ALA A 190 4.15 0.06 -22.54
C ALA A 190 3.13 0.24 -23.68
N ARG A 191 1.85 0.49 -23.35
CA ARG A 191 0.79 0.76 -24.33
C ARG A 191 0.69 2.24 -24.76
N GLY A 192 1.59 3.10 -24.28
CA GLY A 192 1.59 4.53 -24.58
C GLY A 192 0.36 5.29 -24.05
N ARG A 193 -0.34 4.74 -23.04
CA ARG A 193 -1.54 5.34 -22.43
C ARG A 193 -1.15 6.40 -21.40
N HIS A 194 -0.31 7.35 -21.81
CA HIS A 194 0.31 8.35 -20.92
C HIS A 194 -0.70 9.25 -20.19
N ARG A 195 -1.83 9.59 -20.82
CA ARG A 195 -2.88 10.38 -20.17
C ARG A 195 -3.52 9.64 -18.98
N LEU A 196 -3.79 8.34 -19.18
CA LEU A 196 -4.33 7.51 -18.12
C LEU A 196 -3.28 7.23 -17.04
N LEU A 197 -2.01 7.05 -17.42
CA LEU A 197 -0.90 6.93 -16.49
C LEU A 197 -0.74 8.19 -15.61
N ALA A 198 -0.86 9.38 -16.21
CA ALA A 198 -0.86 10.64 -15.47
C ALA A 198 -2.05 10.74 -14.52
N LEU A 199 -3.25 10.35 -14.94
CA LEU A 199 -4.44 10.29 -14.08
C LEU A 199 -4.24 9.33 -12.89
N VAL A 200 -3.76 8.11 -13.14
CA VAL A 200 -3.46 7.13 -12.08
C VAL A 200 -2.44 7.70 -11.09
N SER A 201 -1.39 8.35 -11.59
CA SER A 201 -0.37 8.98 -10.74
C SER A 201 -0.93 10.16 -9.93
N ALA A 202 -1.82 10.96 -10.51
CA ALA A 202 -2.48 12.07 -9.81
C ALA A 202 -3.42 11.56 -8.71
N LEU A 203 -4.25 10.57 -9.01
CA LEU A 203 -5.16 9.97 -8.03
C LEU A 203 -4.39 9.29 -6.89
N TYR A 204 -3.27 8.63 -7.18
CA TYR A 204 -2.42 8.06 -6.14
C TYR A 204 -1.84 9.18 -5.26
N ALA A 205 -1.19 10.18 -5.84
CA ALA A 205 -0.57 11.27 -5.07
C ALA A 205 -1.58 12.05 -4.21
N PHE A 206 -2.81 12.21 -4.70
CA PHE A 206 -3.89 12.84 -3.94
C PHE A 206 -4.47 11.95 -2.84
N SER A 207 -4.42 10.62 -2.99
CA SER A 207 -5.09 9.67 -2.08
C SER A 207 -4.15 9.00 -1.08
N TYR A 208 -2.83 8.99 -1.32
CA TYR A 208 -1.91 8.23 -0.49
C TYR A 208 -0.49 8.82 -0.44
N ALA A 209 0.02 9.07 0.77
CA ALA A 209 1.37 9.58 1.02
C ALA A 209 2.49 8.73 0.38
N ALA A 210 2.26 7.43 0.19
CA ALA A 210 3.23 6.51 -0.38
C ALA A 210 3.31 6.57 -1.93
N PHE A 211 2.74 7.58 -2.59
CA PHE A 211 2.81 7.75 -4.03
C PHE A 211 4.23 7.73 -4.64
N PRO A 212 5.33 8.09 -3.92
CA PRO A 212 6.68 7.90 -4.45
C PRO A 212 6.99 6.44 -4.81
N LEU A 213 6.24 5.45 -4.29
CA LEU A 213 6.38 4.04 -4.68
C LEU A 213 6.05 3.78 -6.16
N LEU A 214 5.33 4.68 -6.84
CA LEU A 214 5.14 4.59 -8.30
C LEU A 214 6.46 4.71 -9.09
N THR A 215 7.52 5.22 -8.46
CA THR A 215 8.86 5.24 -9.07
C THR A 215 9.41 3.83 -9.30
N LEU A 216 9.04 2.82 -8.49
CA LEU A 216 9.51 1.44 -8.64
C LEU A 216 9.06 0.82 -9.98
N PRO A 217 7.76 0.72 -10.31
CA PRO A 217 7.34 0.15 -11.59
C PRO A 217 7.73 1.03 -12.78
N LEU A 218 7.83 2.36 -12.59
CA LEU A 218 8.31 3.27 -13.63
C LEU A 218 9.78 3.02 -13.95
N LEU A 219 10.65 2.93 -12.94
CA LEU A 219 12.07 2.66 -13.10
C LEU A 219 12.29 1.28 -13.71
N ALA A 220 11.55 0.27 -13.26
CA ALA A 220 11.60 -1.07 -13.84
C ALA A 220 11.26 -1.05 -15.35
N HIS A 221 10.23 -0.30 -15.76
CA HIS A 221 9.90 -0.13 -17.17
C HIS A 221 10.99 0.62 -17.96
N VAL A 222 11.52 1.73 -17.42
CA VAL A 222 12.57 2.53 -18.07
C VAL A 222 13.84 1.71 -18.25
N LEU A 223 14.29 1.00 -17.20
CA LEU A 223 15.48 0.15 -17.25
C LEU A 223 15.30 -1.01 -18.22
N ALA A 224 14.13 -1.66 -18.22
CA ALA A 224 13.85 -2.74 -19.15
C ALA A 224 13.89 -2.24 -20.60
N ARG A 225 13.25 -1.10 -20.90
CA ARG A 225 13.25 -0.50 -22.23
C ARG A 225 14.66 -0.04 -22.65
N ALA A 226 15.43 0.53 -21.74
CA ALA A 226 16.82 0.92 -22.02
C ALA A 226 17.69 -0.31 -22.33
N ALA A 227 17.50 -1.41 -21.60
CA ALA A 227 18.25 -2.65 -21.81
C ALA A 227 17.86 -3.39 -23.10
N THR A 228 16.58 -3.42 -23.46
CA THR A 228 16.09 -4.17 -24.64
C THR A 228 16.06 -3.35 -25.92
N ARG A 229 15.67 -2.07 -25.86
CA ARG A 229 15.49 -1.19 -27.02
C ARG A 229 16.54 -0.10 -27.14
N ARG A 230 17.43 0.08 -26.14
CA ARG A 230 18.40 1.20 -26.10
C ARG A 230 17.73 2.58 -26.13
N GLU A 231 16.50 2.67 -25.62
CA GLU A 231 15.71 3.89 -25.56
C GLU A 231 15.28 4.21 -24.14
N LEU A 232 15.29 5.49 -23.76
CA LEU A 232 14.72 5.96 -22.51
C LEU A 232 13.22 6.25 -22.68
N ALA A 233 12.40 5.70 -21.78
CA ALA A 233 10.95 5.92 -21.79
C ALA A 233 10.57 7.28 -21.19
N VAL A 234 10.95 8.39 -21.84
CA VAL A 234 10.75 9.76 -21.31
C VAL A 234 9.27 10.11 -21.14
N ARG A 235 8.40 9.70 -22.08
CA ARG A 235 6.96 10.02 -22.03
C ARG A 235 6.26 9.42 -20.80
N PRO A 236 6.45 8.14 -20.43
CA PRO A 236 5.97 7.61 -19.15
C PRO A 236 6.50 8.37 -17.93
N VAL A 237 7.78 8.76 -17.93
CA VAL A 237 8.38 9.51 -16.82
C VAL A 237 7.68 10.86 -16.64
N LEU A 238 7.51 11.62 -17.73
CA LEU A 238 6.80 12.89 -17.70
C LEU A 238 5.34 12.72 -17.27
N ALA A 239 4.67 11.65 -17.69
CA ALA A 239 3.29 11.38 -17.31
C ALA A 239 3.14 11.13 -15.81
N VAL A 240 4.00 10.31 -15.21
CA VAL A 240 4.00 10.06 -13.76
C VAL A 240 4.39 11.32 -13.00
N ALA A 241 5.45 12.03 -13.42
CA ALA A 241 5.88 13.26 -12.76
C ALA A 241 4.79 14.35 -12.78
N LEU A 242 4.18 14.60 -13.95
CA LEU A 242 3.10 15.58 -14.08
C LEU A 242 1.85 15.14 -13.32
N GLY A 243 1.49 13.86 -13.39
CA GLY A 243 0.36 13.33 -12.64
C GLY A 243 0.55 13.50 -11.13
N ALA A 244 1.69 13.05 -10.59
CA ALA A 244 2.03 13.22 -9.17
C ALA A 244 2.02 14.70 -8.76
N LEU A 245 2.62 15.58 -9.57
CA LEU A 245 2.59 17.03 -9.33
C LEU A 245 1.15 17.56 -9.27
N LEU A 246 0.30 17.20 -10.22
CA LEU A 246 -1.11 17.62 -10.23
C LEU A 246 -1.88 17.08 -9.02
N GLY A 247 -1.62 15.84 -8.60
CA GLY A 247 -2.25 15.27 -7.40
C GLY A 247 -1.84 16.00 -6.12
N VAL A 248 -0.56 16.38 -6.00
CA VAL A 248 -0.06 17.19 -4.87
C VAL A 248 -0.66 18.61 -4.92
N LEU A 249 -0.65 19.26 -6.08
CA LEU A 249 -1.20 20.62 -6.27
C LEU A 249 -2.72 20.68 -6.08
N ALA A 250 -3.43 19.58 -6.27
CA ALA A 250 -4.86 19.48 -6.00
C ALA A 250 -5.18 19.51 -4.49
N HIS A 251 -4.18 19.36 -3.62
CA HIS A 251 -4.41 19.38 -2.18
C HIS A 251 -4.77 20.80 -1.70
N PRO A 252 -5.95 21.00 -1.06
CA PRO A 252 -6.45 22.33 -0.68
C PRO A 252 -5.57 23.05 0.35
N ASN A 253 -4.85 22.31 1.20
CA ASN A 253 -3.91 22.84 2.18
C ASN A 253 -2.45 22.54 1.79
N LEU A 254 -2.02 22.92 0.58
CA LEU A 254 -0.73 22.51 -0.01
C LEU A 254 0.50 22.73 0.91
N SER A 255 0.61 23.88 1.58
CA SER A 255 1.78 24.17 2.43
C SER A 255 1.88 23.22 3.63
N ALA A 256 0.77 23.00 4.33
CA ALA A 256 0.70 22.04 5.43
C ALA A 256 0.91 20.61 4.92
N PHE A 257 0.31 20.25 3.77
CA PHE A 257 0.50 18.95 3.13
C PHE A 257 1.98 18.65 2.86
N LEU A 258 2.72 19.58 2.25
CA LEU A 258 4.15 19.39 1.98
C LEU A 258 4.98 19.25 3.26
N THR A 259 4.61 19.98 4.32
CA THR A 259 5.28 19.90 5.62
C THR A 259 5.06 18.54 6.27
N VAL A 260 3.81 18.10 6.36
CA VAL A 260 3.44 16.80 6.95
C VAL A 260 3.99 15.65 6.10
N LEU A 261 3.93 15.76 4.76
CA LEU A 261 4.47 14.76 3.84
C LEU A 261 5.98 14.61 3.98
N ARG A 262 6.72 15.72 4.13
CA ARG A 262 8.17 15.69 4.38
C ARG A 262 8.48 14.89 5.64
N VAL A 263 7.81 15.17 6.75
CA VAL A 263 8.03 14.45 8.01
C VAL A 263 7.68 12.97 7.84
N GLN A 264 6.55 12.66 7.19
CA GLN A 264 6.14 11.29 6.92
C GLN A 264 7.16 10.50 6.09
N LEU A 265 7.75 11.10 5.06
CA LEU A 265 8.66 10.43 4.13
C LEU A 265 10.10 10.36 4.63
N PHE A 266 10.57 11.34 5.39
CA PHE A 266 11.99 11.46 5.73
C PHE A 266 12.31 11.31 7.21
N GLU A 267 11.35 11.49 8.10
CA GLU A 267 11.57 11.37 9.55
C GLU A 267 10.91 10.10 10.11
N VAL A 268 9.63 9.87 9.76
CA VAL A 268 8.89 8.68 10.20
C VAL A 268 9.41 7.42 9.50
N ALA A 269 9.54 7.45 8.17
CA ALA A 269 9.96 6.28 7.39
C ALA A 269 11.43 5.87 7.61
N VAL A 270 12.23 6.75 8.22
CA VAL A 270 13.66 6.55 8.47
C VAL A 270 13.93 6.37 9.97
N ASP A 271 12.90 6.30 10.80
CA ASP A 271 13.08 6.14 12.24
C ASP A 271 13.55 4.71 12.58
N HIS A 272 14.82 4.59 12.99
CA HIS A 272 15.43 3.32 13.41
C HIS A 272 15.26 3.08 14.92
N ALA A 273 14.59 3.98 15.66
CA ALA A 273 14.35 3.83 17.10
C ALA A 273 13.42 2.65 17.46
N GLY A 274 12.84 1.98 16.46
CA GLY A 274 11.99 0.80 16.64
C GLY A 274 10.59 1.11 17.17
N GLY A 275 10.20 2.39 17.24
CA GLY A 275 8.85 2.81 17.64
C GLY A 275 7.78 2.58 16.57
N ASN A 276 8.17 2.60 15.29
CA ASN A 276 7.29 2.26 14.18
C ASN A 276 7.62 0.86 13.64
N LEU A 277 6.85 -0.13 14.09
CA LEU A 277 7.03 -1.55 13.73
C LEU A 277 6.81 -1.81 12.22
N GLU A 278 6.14 -0.91 11.49
CA GLU A 278 5.90 -1.09 10.05
C GLU A 278 7.19 -0.97 9.22
N TYR A 279 8.20 -0.23 9.72
CA TYR A 279 9.50 -0.05 9.07
C TYR A 279 10.58 -0.99 9.62
N ALA A 280 10.26 -1.84 10.60
CA ALA A 280 11.16 -2.87 11.06
C ALA A 280 11.35 -3.96 9.99
N ALA A 281 12.51 -4.63 10.03
CA ALA A 281 12.72 -5.81 9.22
C ALA A 281 11.88 -6.97 9.78
N PRO A 282 11.11 -7.71 8.96
CA PRO A 282 10.26 -8.81 9.44
C PRO A 282 11.07 -9.98 10.02
N GLY A 283 12.35 -10.09 9.66
CA GLY A 283 13.16 -11.29 9.92
C GLY A 283 12.89 -12.40 8.91
N VAL A 284 13.92 -13.17 8.58
CA VAL A 284 13.88 -14.15 7.48
C VAL A 284 12.80 -15.22 7.69
N SER A 285 12.64 -15.71 8.93
CA SER A 285 11.68 -16.77 9.25
C SER A 285 10.23 -16.30 9.18
N ALA A 286 9.91 -15.09 9.65
CA ALA A 286 8.58 -14.51 9.54
C ALA A 286 8.26 -14.21 8.06
N PHE A 287 9.18 -13.56 7.35
CA PHE A 287 9.02 -13.29 5.92
C PHE A 287 8.79 -14.57 5.12
N ALA A 288 9.59 -15.62 5.35
CA ALA A 288 9.43 -16.89 4.65
C ALA A 288 8.06 -17.52 4.93
N ARG A 289 7.60 -17.50 6.19
CA ARG A 289 6.27 -18.01 6.56
C ARG A 289 5.15 -17.25 5.86
N ASP A 290 5.25 -15.93 5.84
CA ASP A 290 4.19 -15.05 5.36
C ASP A 290 4.16 -14.88 3.85
N ALA A 291 5.28 -15.08 3.15
CA ALA A 291 5.41 -14.81 1.72
C ALA A 291 5.85 -16.02 0.89
N ALA A 292 5.92 -17.22 1.48
CA ALA A 292 6.33 -18.45 0.78
C ALA A 292 5.57 -18.68 -0.53
N LEU A 293 4.23 -18.52 -0.52
CA LEU A 293 3.42 -18.73 -1.73
C LEU A 293 3.71 -17.67 -2.81
N ALA A 294 3.88 -16.41 -2.42
CA ALA A 294 4.27 -15.33 -3.33
C ALA A 294 5.66 -15.59 -3.95
N CYS A 295 6.64 -15.97 -3.13
CA CYS A 295 7.99 -16.34 -3.56
C CYS A 295 7.98 -17.57 -4.48
N GLY A 296 7.20 -18.60 -4.16
CA GLY A 296 7.04 -19.79 -4.98
C GLY A 296 6.40 -19.50 -6.34
N ALA A 297 5.37 -18.66 -6.37
CA ALA A 297 4.76 -18.18 -7.61
C ALA A 297 5.76 -17.40 -8.47
N LEU A 298 6.52 -16.49 -7.85
CA LEU A 298 7.56 -15.71 -8.52
C LEU A 298 8.68 -16.61 -9.08
N LEU A 299 9.14 -17.59 -8.30
CA LEU A 299 10.15 -18.57 -8.72
C LEU A 299 9.68 -19.38 -9.93
N LEU A 300 8.44 -19.89 -9.89
CA LEU A 300 7.85 -20.61 -11.02
C LEU A 300 7.74 -19.71 -12.26
N GLY A 301 7.30 -18.47 -12.08
CA GLY A 301 7.27 -17.46 -13.14
C GLY A 301 8.65 -17.23 -13.75
N GLY A 302 9.68 -17.06 -12.93
CA GLY A 302 11.07 -16.88 -13.36
C GLY A 302 11.58 -18.08 -14.17
N ILE A 303 11.33 -19.31 -13.69
CA ILE A 303 11.69 -20.54 -14.40
C ILE A 303 11.02 -20.60 -15.79
N VAL A 304 9.74 -20.24 -15.87
CA VAL A 304 9.00 -20.22 -17.14
C VAL A 304 9.53 -19.13 -18.07
N ALA A 305 9.78 -17.93 -17.55
CA ALA A 305 10.35 -16.82 -18.33
C ALA A 305 11.72 -17.18 -18.92
N CYS A 306 12.60 -17.83 -18.14
CA CYS A 306 13.92 -18.28 -18.60
C CYS A 306 13.86 -19.38 -19.67
N ARG A 307 12.74 -20.09 -19.78
CA ARG A 307 12.53 -21.17 -20.77
C ARG A 307 11.65 -20.75 -21.95
N GLU A 308 11.10 -19.53 -21.93
CA GLU A 308 10.20 -19.05 -22.98
C GLU A 308 11.00 -18.68 -24.25
N PRO A 309 10.82 -19.38 -25.38
CA PRO A 309 11.63 -19.13 -26.58
C PRO A 309 11.53 -17.69 -27.10
N ARG A 310 10.35 -17.07 -27.00
CA ARG A 310 10.15 -15.66 -27.38
C ARG A 310 10.86 -14.67 -26.46
N ALA A 311 11.07 -15.03 -25.20
CA ALA A 311 11.87 -14.21 -24.28
C ALA A 311 13.37 -14.27 -24.62
N LEU A 312 13.81 -15.39 -25.20
CA LEU A 312 15.17 -15.65 -25.65
C LEU A 312 15.43 -15.13 -27.07
N ASP A 313 14.37 -14.90 -27.86
CA ASP A 313 14.45 -14.35 -29.21
C ASP A 313 14.76 -12.85 -29.18
N PRO A 314 15.92 -12.40 -29.69
CA PRO A 314 16.26 -10.98 -29.76
C PRO A 314 15.31 -10.15 -30.62
N SER A 315 14.55 -10.79 -31.52
CA SER A 315 13.60 -10.12 -32.41
C SER A 315 12.26 -9.77 -31.75
N ASP A 316 11.84 -10.49 -30.70
CA ASP A 316 10.64 -10.17 -29.90
C ASP A 316 10.99 -9.26 -28.71
N GLY A 317 11.52 -8.07 -29.03
CA GLY A 317 11.94 -7.08 -28.05
C GLY A 317 10.82 -6.63 -27.11
N ALA A 318 9.55 -6.75 -27.52
CA ALA A 318 8.39 -6.38 -26.71
C ALA A 318 8.13 -7.38 -25.57
N ARG A 319 8.14 -8.69 -25.85
CA ARG A 319 7.94 -9.71 -24.82
C ARG A 319 9.10 -9.72 -23.82
N ARG A 320 10.32 -9.59 -24.31
CA ARG A 320 11.52 -9.52 -23.47
C ARG A 320 11.52 -8.30 -22.56
N GLU A 321 11.13 -7.13 -23.08
CA GLU A 321 10.98 -5.91 -22.27
C GLU A 321 9.94 -6.07 -21.16
N GLU A 322 8.77 -6.65 -21.47
CA GLU A 322 7.70 -6.87 -20.49
C GLU A 322 8.17 -7.80 -19.35
N LEU A 323 8.78 -8.95 -19.69
CA LEU A 323 9.29 -9.89 -18.69
C LEU A 323 10.40 -9.28 -17.83
N LEU A 324 11.32 -8.53 -18.45
CA LEU A 324 12.39 -7.85 -17.72
C LEU A 324 11.82 -6.76 -16.79
N ALA A 325 10.85 -5.96 -17.24
CA ALA A 325 10.22 -4.93 -16.41
C ALA A 325 9.52 -5.54 -15.19
N TRP A 326 8.74 -6.60 -15.36
CA TRP A 326 8.09 -7.28 -14.23
C TRP A 326 9.08 -7.99 -13.31
N GLY A 327 10.14 -8.59 -13.85
CA GLY A 327 11.21 -9.21 -13.05
C GLY A 327 11.99 -8.19 -12.21
N LEU A 328 12.34 -7.03 -12.79
CA LEU A 328 12.98 -5.93 -12.07
C LEU A 328 12.07 -5.37 -10.97
N LEU A 329 10.78 -5.15 -11.26
CA LEU A 329 9.83 -4.68 -10.27
C LEU A 329 9.66 -5.70 -9.12
N ALA A 330 9.58 -7.00 -9.44
CA ALA A 330 9.52 -8.06 -8.45
C ALA A 330 10.77 -8.09 -7.56
N LEU A 331 11.96 -7.93 -8.13
CA LEU A 331 13.20 -7.84 -7.37
C LEU A 331 13.23 -6.61 -6.45
N MET A 332 12.92 -5.42 -6.98
CA MET A 332 12.92 -4.18 -6.20
C MET A 332 11.91 -4.23 -5.05
N SER A 333 10.71 -4.75 -5.29
CA SER A 333 9.68 -4.91 -4.26
C SER A 333 10.03 -6.02 -3.24
N LEU A 334 10.69 -7.10 -3.65
CA LEU A 334 11.21 -8.12 -2.73
C LEU A 334 12.24 -7.52 -1.78
N LEU A 335 13.21 -6.73 -2.28
CA LEU A 335 14.19 -6.05 -1.45
C LEU A 335 13.52 -5.12 -0.44
N LEU A 336 12.45 -4.42 -0.84
CA LEU A 336 11.65 -3.60 0.07
C LEU A 336 10.98 -4.45 1.16
N ALA A 337 10.38 -5.60 0.80
CA ALA A 337 9.70 -6.49 1.74
C ALA A 337 10.65 -7.24 2.70
N LEU A 338 11.90 -7.47 2.30
CA LEU A 338 12.94 -8.00 3.18
C LEU A 338 13.43 -6.94 4.17
N ARG A 339 13.39 -5.65 3.78
CA ARG A 339 13.85 -4.53 4.61
C ARG A 339 12.77 -4.03 5.57
N HIS A 340 11.52 -4.01 5.15
CA HIS A 340 10.40 -3.44 5.88
C HIS A 340 9.20 -4.38 5.85
N VAL A 341 8.55 -4.62 7.00
CA VAL A 341 7.30 -5.39 7.09
C VAL A 341 6.27 -4.85 6.10
N ARG A 342 6.15 -3.51 5.99
CA ARG A 342 5.22 -2.85 5.06
C ARG A 342 5.52 -3.10 3.57
N GLY A 343 6.73 -3.54 3.23
CA GLY A 343 7.09 -3.83 1.83
C GLY A 343 6.25 -4.95 1.21
N VAL A 344 5.60 -5.80 2.01
CA VAL A 344 4.67 -6.83 1.53
C VAL A 344 3.47 -6.24 0.77
N ASP A 345 3.06 -5.01 1.11
CA ASP A 345 1.97 -4.28 0.45
C ASP A 345 2.22 -4.11 -1.05
N THR A 346 3.50 -4.05 -1.45
CA THR A 346 3.94 -3.94 -2.84
C THR A 346 4.41 -5.29 -3.39
N PHE A 347 5.20 -6.04 -2.63
CA PHE A 347 5.82 -7.28 -3.10
C PHE A 347 4.79 -8.35 -3.47
N VAL A 348 3.81 -8.62 -2.62
CA VAL A 348 2.83 -9.70 -2.83
C VAL A 348 2.03 -9.52 -4.13
N PRO A 349 1.37 -8.37 -4.39
CA PRO A 349 0.65 -8.17 -5.65
C PRO A 349 1.60 -8.19 -6.87
N VAL A 350 2.81 -7.63 -6.74
CA VAL A 350 3.80 -7.63 -7.83
C VAL A 350 4.28 -9.05 -8.15
N ALA A 351 4.58 -9.88 -7.15
CA ALA A 351 5.06 -11.24 -7.33
C ALA A 351 4.04 -12.10 -8.07
N VAL A 352 2.76 -12.00 -7.67
CA VAL A 352 1.66 -12.72 -8.33
C VAL A 352 1.44 -12.20 -9.76
N ALA A 353 1.50 -10.88 -9.98
CA ALA A 353 1.37 -10.30 -11.32
C ALA A 353 2.54 -10.67 -12.25
N ALA A 354 3.78 -10.63 -11.75
CA ALA A 354 4.97 -11.02 -12.49
C ALA A 354 4.92 -12.51 -12.87
N ALA A 355 4.51 -13.36 -11.93
CA ALA A 355 4.28 -14.78 -12.20
C ALA A 355 3.21 -14.98 -13.28
N ALA A 356 2.08 -14.28 -13.19
CA ALA A 356 1.01 -14.35 -14.19
C ALA A 356 1.46 -13.87 -15.57
N VAL A 357 2.25 -12.79 -15.65
CA VAL A 357 2.80 -12.30 -16.94
C VAL A 357 3.76 -13.31 -17.53
N ALA A 358 4.61 -13.95 -16.72
CA ALA A 358 5.56 -14.95 -17.17
C ALA A 358 4.89 -16.23 -17.67
N THR A 359 3.86 -16.72 -16.97
CA THR A 359 3.18 -17.97 -17.32
C THR A 359 2.08 -17.81 -18.37
N ARG A 360 1.81 -16.59 -18.83
CA ARG A 360 0.83 -16.28 -19.88
C ARG A 360 1.07 -16.99 -21.22
N SER A 361 2.32 -17.35 -21.52
CA SER A 361 2.73 -18.03 -22.76
C SER A 361 2.49 -19.54 -22.71
N ILE A 362 2.21 -20.10 -21.53
CA ILE A 362 1.93 -21.53 -21.37
C ILE A 362 0.62 -21.84 -22.09
N GLN A 363 0.70 -22.69 -23.11
CA GLN A 363 -0.48 -23.18 -23.79
C GLN A 363 -1.32 -24.02 -22.82
N PRO A 364 -2.62 -23.75 -22.68
CA PRO A 364 -3.49 -24.62 -21.90
C PRO A 364 -3.44 -26.02 -22.53
N ARG A 365 -3.06 -27.02 -21.73
CA ARG A 365 -3.21 -28.42 -22.16
C ARG A 365 -4.70 -28.69 -22.39
N ALA A 366 -5.00 -29.67 -23.25
CA ALA A 366 -6.38 -30.11 -23.49
C ALA A 366 -7.10 -30.54 -22.19
N THR A 367 -6.35 -30.90 -21.15
CA THR A 367 -6.87 -31.30 -19.85
C THR A 367 -6.84 -30.16 -18.83
N ARG A 368 -7.88 -30.06 -17.99
CA ARG A 368 -7.97 -29.10 -16.88
C ARG A 368 -7.16 -29.50 -15.64
N ALA A 369 -6.56 -30.70 -15.64
CA ALA A 369 -5.91 -31.29 -14.47
C ALA A 369 -4.80 -30.41 -13.84
N PRO A 370 -3.91 -29.74 -14.60
CA PRO A 370 -2.88 -28.87 -14.01
C PRO A 370 -3.47 -27.65 -13.29
N THR A 371 -4.53 -27.07 -13.84
CA THR A 371 -5.23 -25.93 -13.22
C THR A 371 -5.97 -26.38 -11.96
N VAL A 372 -6.61 -27.54 -11.98
CA VAL A 372 -7.25 -28.11 -10.78
C VAL A 372 -6.22 -28.41 -9.70
N LEU A 373 -5.09 -29.03 -10.04
CA LEU A 373 -4.00 -29.30 -9.10
C LEU A 373 -3.44 -28.01 -8.50
N LEU A 374 -3.22 -26.97 -9.31
CA LEU A 374 -2.81 -25.66 -8.82
C LEU A 374 -3.85 -25.06 -7.86
N GLY A 375 -5.14 -25.17 -8.18
CA GLY A 375 -6.22 -24.75 -7.29
C GLY A 375 -6.18 -25.49 -5.95
N LEU A 376 -6.00 -26.81 -5.97
CA LEU A 376 -5.87 -27.64 -4.77
C LEU A 376 -4.62 -27.31 -3.95
N LEU A 377 -3.55 -26.83 -4.58
CA LEU A 377 -2.34 -26.38 -3.88
C LEU A 377 -2.49 -24.97 -3.29
N VAL A 378 -3.25 -24.08 -3.93
CA VAL A 378 -3.47 -22.71 -3.45
C VAL A 378 -4.49 -22.66 -2.31
N LEU A 379 -5.52 -23.50 -2.34
CA LEU A 379 -6.64 -23.45 -1.39
C LEU A 379 -6.21 -23.58 0.10
N PRO A 380 -5.31 -24.50 0.50
CA PRO A 380 -4.84 -24.58 1.88
C PRO A 380 -4.16 -23.30 2.36
N PHE A 381 -3.41 -22.62 1.49
CA PHE A 381 -2.79 -21.33 1.83
C PHE A 381 -3.82 -20.22 1.98
N VAL A 382 -4.84 -20.18 1.12
CA VAL A 382 -5.96 -19.23 1.27
C VAL A 382 -6.63 -19.43 2.63
N VAL A 383 -6.94 -20.68 3.00
CA VAL A 383 -7.58 -20.99 4.30
C VAL A 383 -6.65 -20.62 5.46
N LEU A 384 -5.37 -21.02 5.41
CA LEU A 384 -4.39 -20.76 6.45
C LEU A 384 -4.16 -19.26 6.65
N HIS A 385 -3.92 -18.51 5.58
CA HIS A 385 -3.67 -17.08 5.63
C HIS A 385 -4.93 -16.28 5.96
N ALA A 386 -6.12 -16.71 5.50
CA ALA A 386 -7.38 -16.13 5.94
C ALA A 386 -7.61 -16.34 7.44
N HIS A 387 -7.34 -17.55 7.95
CA HIS A 387 -7.44 -17.83 9.39
C HIS A 387 -6.43 -17.01 10.19
N ALA A 388 -5.17 -16.93 9.74
CA ALA A 388 -4.14 -16.11 10.40
C ALA A 388 -4.53 -14.62 10.40
N ALA A 389 -4.92 -14.06 9.24
CA ALA A 389 -5.36 -12.67 9.14
C ALA A 389 -6.59 -12.40 10.02
N PHE A 390 -7.58 -13.29 10.03
CA PHE A 390 -8.78 -13.13 10.84
C PHE A 390 -8.49 -13.22 12.35
N THR A 391 -7.66 -14.18 12.78
CA THR A 391 -7.27 -14.32 14.20
C THR A 391 -6.45 -13.13 14.69
N THR A 392 -5.52 -12.62 13.88
CA THR A 392 -4.78 -11.39 14.19
C THR A 392 -5.70 -10.17 14.18
N SER A 393 -6.64 -10.06 13.23
CA SER A 393 -7.64 -8.98 13.20
C SER A 393 -8.44 -8.95 14.51
N ARG A 394 -8.89 -10.10 15.00
CA ARG A 394 -9.62 -10.19 16.27
C ARG A 394 -8.80 -9.70 17.48
N ALA A 395 -7.47 -9.72 17.43
CA ALA A 395 -6.65 -9.14 18.49
C ALA A 395 -6.75 -7.60 18.50
N PHE A 396 -6.77 -6.96 17.33
CA PHE A 396 -7.00 -5.52 17.22
C PHE A 396 -8.45 -5.12 17.56
N GLU A 397 -9.42 -5.94 17.18
CA GLU A 397 -10.84 -5.72 17.46
C GLU A 397 -11.16 -5.79 18.97
N ARG A 398 -10.32 -6.47 19.76
CA ARG A 398 -10.39 -6.49 21.22
C ARG A 398 -9.83 -5.23 21.86
N ILE A 399 -9.57 -4.16 21.14
CA ILE A 399 -9.21 -2.87 21.73
C ILE A 399 -10.36 -1.91 21.47
N ASP A 400 -11.11 -1.58 22.50
CA ASP A 400 -12.16 -0.56 22.43
C ASP A 400 -11.86 0.55 23.43
N ALA A 401 -11.67 1.76 22.92
CA ALA A 401 -11.41 2.93 23.74
C ALA A 401 -12.71 3.62 24.21
N SER A 402 -13.89 3.19 23.75
CA SER A 402 -15.17 3.89 23.94
C SER A 402 -15.51 4.12 25.42
N GLY A 403 -15.25 3.13 26.28
CA GLY A 403 -15.50 3.19 27.72
C GLY A 403 -14.65 4.26 28.40
N ALA A 404 -13.33 4.17 28.22
CA ALA A 404 -12.37 5.16 28.76
C ALA A 404 -12.57 6.56 28.15
N ALA A 405 -12.83 6.64 26.84
CA ALA A 405 -13.14 7.87 26.12
C ALA A 405 -14.36 8.58 26.72
N THR A 406 -15.45 7.84 26.96
CA THR A 406 -16.68 8.34 27.58
C THR A 406 -16.43 8.77 29.03
N TRP A 407 -15.66 7.98 29.78
CA TRP A 407 -15.32 8.33 31.15
C TRP A 407 -14.52 9.64 31.20
N LEU A 408 -13.48 9.78 30.39
CA LEU A 408 -12.67 11.00 30.28
C LEU A 408 -13.55 12.21 29.93
N ALA A 409 -14.38 12.11 28.90
CA ALA A 409 -15.25 13.22 28.49
C ALA A 409 -16.23 13.67 29.59
N ARG A 410 -16.65 12.78 30.50
CA ARG A 410 -17.59 13.12 31.60
C ARG A 410 -16.92 13.60 32.88
N HIS A 411 -15.63 13.33 33.08
CA HIS A 411 -14.92 13.56 34.35
C HIS A 411 -13.76 14.53 34.23
N THR A 412 -13.65 15.23 33.10
CA THR A 412 -12.59 16.20 32.83
C THR A 412 -13.16 17.47 32.23
N ASP A 413 -12.45 18.57 32.38
CA ASP A 413 -12.78 19.82 31.69
C ASP A 413 -12.47 19.71 30.20
N GLU A 414 -13.16 20.52 29.39
CA GLU A 414 -12.89 20.60 27.95
C GLU A 414 -11.44 21.03 27.70
N GLY A 415 -10.75 20.36 26.78
CA GLY A 415 -9.35 20.60 26.49
C GLY A 415 -8.37 20.07 27.56
N ALA A 416 -8.84 19.33 28.57
CA ALA A 416 -7.95 18.70 29.54
C ALA A 416 -7.00 17.70 28.86
N GLU A 417 -5.71 17.80 29.19
CA GLU A 417 -4.67 16.97 28.59
C GLU A 417 -4.58 15.58 29.23
N VAL A 418 -4.53 14.56 28.36
CA VAL A 418 -4.35 13.16 28.70
C VAL A 418 -3.02 12.66 28.14
N PHE A 419 -2.16 12.17 29.03
CA PHE A 419 -0.91 11.53 28.65
C PHE A 419 -1.18 10.16 28.02
N LEU A 420 -0.76 10.01 26.76
CA LEU A 420 -0.81 8.73 26.06
C LEU A 420 0.53 8.03 26.18
N GLN A 421 0.50 6.76 26.59
CA GLN A 421 1.70 5.91 26.60
C GLN A 421 2.06 5.38 25.20
N ASP A 422 1.06 5.17 24.35
CA ASP A 422 1.21 4.61 23.00
C ASP A 422 0.44 5.48 21.99
N TYR A 423 1.08 5.81 20.87
CA TYR A 423 0.43 6.53 19.76
C TYR A 423 -0.67 5.71 19.11
N GLY A 424 -0.60 4.37 19.20
CA GLY A 424 -1.63 3.46 18.69
C GLY A 424 -3.02 3.67 19.30
N ALA A 425 -3.09 4.30 20.48
CA ALA A 425 -4.34 4.65 21.14
C ALA A 425 -5.07 5.84 20.49
N PHE A 426 -4.30 6.77 19.91
CA PHE A 426 -4.85 8.04 19.43
C PHE A 426 -5.94 7.88 18.37
N PRO A 427 -5.81 7.04 17.32
CA PRO A 427 -6.89 6.85 16.34
C PRO A 427 -8.26 6.57 16.99
N ARG A 428 -8.29 5.68 17.99
CA ARG A 428 -9.52 5.29 18.70
C ARG A 428 -10.05 6.43 19.55
N LEU A 429 -9.18 7.07 20.32
CA LEU A 429 -9.53 8.20 21.18
C LEU A 429 -9.98 9.41 20.37
N PHE A 430 -9.27 9.78 19.32
CA PHE A 430 -9.63 10.88 18.41
C PHE A 430 -11.00 10.71 17.78
N ARG A 431 -11.42 9.48 17.48
CA ARG A 431 -12.78 9.22 17.00
C ARG A 431 -13.82 9.27 18.11
N ALA A 432 -13.51 8.76 19.30
CA ALA A 432 -14.48 8.57 20.38
C ALA A 432 -14.58 9.74 21.37
N ASN A 433 -13.54 10.56 21.51
CA ASN A 433 -13.43 11.66 22.46
C ASN A 433 -12.56 12.78 21.86
N ARG A 434 -13.24 13.85 21.45
CA ARG A 434 -12.63 15.12 21.04
C ARG A 434 -12.79 16.22 22.09
N HIS A 435 -13.32 15.87 23.26
CA HIS A 435 -13.43 16.75 24.43
C HIS A 435 -12.07 16.96 25.10
N ASN A 436 -11.24 15.91 25.11
CA ASN A 436 -9.88 15.94 25.65
C ASN A 436 -8.84 16.11 24.54
N VAL A 437 -7.67 16.64 24.90
CA VAL A 437 -6.47 16.66 24.05
C VAL A 437 -5.44 15.65 24.55
N TYR A 438 -4.59 15.18 23.65
CA TYR A 438 -3.68 14.08 23.90
C TYR A 438 -2.23 14.50 23.72
N THR A 439 -1.33 13.91 24.48
CA THR A 439 0.10 14.27 24.44
C THR A 439 0.68 14.16 23.03
N LEU A 440 0.18 13.23 22.20
CA LEU A 440 0.51 13.10 20.80
C LEU A 440 -0.67 12.59 19.98
N GLY A 441 -0.52 12.66 18.65
CA GLY A 441 -1.51 12.17 17.70
C GLY A 441 -1.08 10.88 17.01
N LEU A 442 -0.54 11.05 15.81
CA LEU A 442 -0.05 9.96 14.97
C LEU A 442 1.38 9.57 15.37
N ASP A 443 2.18 9.12 14.39
CA ASP A 443 3.55 8.69 14.61
C ASP A 443 4.38 9.68 15.47
N PRO A 444 5.14 9.22 16.47
CA PRO A 444 5.97 10.07 17.33
C PRO A 444 7.00 10.93 16.57
N GLY A 445 7.32 10.60 15.31
CA GLY A 445 8.10 11.45 14.42
C GLY A 445 7.51 12.86 14.26
N PHE A 446 6.18 13.03 14.35
CA PHE A 446 5.55 14.36 14.33
C PHE A 446 5.79 15.16 15.61
N MET A 447 6.00 14.50 16.76
CA MET A 447 6.47 15.14 17.99
C MET A 447 7.96 15.50 17.86
N ARG A 448 8.77 14.62 17.28
CA ARG A 448 10.20 14.87 17.05
C ARG A 448 10.43 16.08 16.13
N ALA A 449 9.63 16.22 15.08
CA ALA A 449 9.67 17.36 14.17
C ALA A 449 9.25 18.68 14.87
N HIS A 450 8.39 18.59 15.88
CA HIS A 450 7.93 19.73 16.66
C HIS A 450 8.96 20.14 17.73
N ASP A 451 9.39 19.18 18.55
CA ASP A 451 10.36 19.36 19.62
C ASP A 451 11.16 18.04 19.84
N PRO A 452 12.42 17.98 19.36
CA PRO A 452 13.27 16.81 19.53
C PRO A 452 13.61 16.47 20.99
N ASP A 453 13.69 17.46 21.88
CA ASP A 453 13.96 17.27 23.31
C ASP A 453 12.74 16.68 24.02
N LEU A 454 11.55 17.16 23.67
CA LEU A 454 10.31 16.58 24.13
C LEU A 454 10.16 15.13 23.66
N TYR A 455 10.44 14.84 22.39
CA TYR A 455 10.41 13.47 21.88
C TYR A 455 11.36 12.54 22.65
N ARG A 456 12.60 12.97 22.93
CA ARG A 456 13.55 12.17 23.72
C ARG A 456 13.06 11.93 25.14
N ALA A 457 12.48 12.95 25.78
CA ALA A 457 11.91 12.81 27.11
C ALA A 457 10.71 11.86 27.11
N TYR A 458 9.84 11.97 26.11
CA TYR A 458 8.69 11.11 25.89
C TYR A 458 9.10 9.65 25.69
N ASP A 459 10.02 9.36 24.76
CA ASP A 459 10.50 8.00 24.50
C ASP A 459 11.14 7.37 25.76
N ALA A 460 11.93 8.14 26.51
CA ALA A 460 12.51 7.68 27.77
C ALA A 460 11.45 7.39 28.85
N ALA A 461 10.41 8.23 28.94
CA ALA A 461 9.32 8.06 29.88
C ALA A 461 8.47 6.82 29.56
N VAL A 462 8.04 6.64 28.32
CA VAL A 462 7.18 5.50 27.93
C VAL A 462 7.91 4.16 27.94
N ARG A 463 9.23 4.16 27.72
CA ARG A 463 10.10 2.98 27.91
C ARG A 463 10.49 2.74 29.37
N LEU A 464 10.10 3.62 30.29
CA LEU A 464 10.48 3.59 31.70
C LEU A 464 11.99 3.58 31.94
N SER A 465 12.78 4.10 30.99
CA SER A 465 14.22 4.31 31.20
C SER A 465 14.49 5.56 32.05
N ARG A 466 13.48 6.43 32.18
CA ARG A 466 13.40 7.53 33.16
C ARG A 466 12.02 7.54 33.80
N ASP A 467 11.93 8.12 34.99
CA ASP A 467 10.65 8.34 35.68
C ASP A 467 9.72 9.19 34.79
N PRO A 468 8.49 8.72 34.47
CA PRO A 468 7.57 9.47 33.63
C PRO A 468 6.94 10.68 34.34
N LEU A 469 6.90 10.72 35.68
CA LEU A 469 6.15 11.76 36.41
C LEU A 469 6.59 13.20 36.06
N PRO A 470 7.90 13.55 36.06
CA PRO A 470 8.32 14.93 35.76
C PRO A 470 7.92 15.38 34.35
N LEU A 471 7.90 14.47 33.38
CA LEU A 471 7.42 14.78 32.04
C LEU A 471 5.91 15.02 32.03
N ILE A 472 5.15 14.13 32.65
CA ILE A 472 3.69 14.21 32.72
C ILE A 472 3.26 15.53 33.37
N GLU A 473 3.91 15.93 34.47
CA GLU A 473 3.68 17.21 35.14
C GLU A 473 4.09 18.40 34.27
N ARG A 474 5.26 18.33 33.60
CA ARG A 474 5.72 19.38 32.67
C ARG A 474 4.74 19.62 31.52
N LEU A 475 4.10 18.56 31.02
CA LEU A 475 3.08 18.64 29.99
C LEU A 475 1.75 19.19 30.51
N GLY A 476 1.56 19.22 31.84
CA GLY A 476 0.30 19.62 32.47
C GLY A 476 -0.78 18.53 32.38
N ALA A 477 -0.42 17.29 32.02
CA ALA A 477 -1.36 16.19 31.94
C ALA A 477 -1.77 15.73 33.34
N ARG A 478 -3.08 15.72 33.61
CA ARG A 478 -3.64 15.25 34.90
C ARG A 478 -4.10 13.80 34.85
N TYR A 479 -4.21 13.25 33.64
CA TYR A 479 -4.67 11.90 33.39
C TYR A 479 -3.67 11.17 32.53
N VAL A 480 -3.52 9.88 32.79
CA VAL A 480 -2.67 8.97 32.02
C VAL A 480 -3.54 7.85 31.49
N TYR A 481 -3.55 7.67 30.18
CA TYR A 481 -4.27 6.60 29.50
C TYR A 481 -3.29 5.50 29.09
N VAL A 482 -3.63 4.25 29.42
CA VAL A 482 -2.84 3.07 29.07
C VAL A 482 -3.76 2.00 28.50
N GLU A 483 -3.47 1.53 27.29
CA GLU A 483 -4.16 0.38 26.70
C GLU A 483 -3.72 -0.91 27.38
N ASN A 484 -4.66 -1.85 27.52
CA ASN A 484 -4.39 -3.21 27.94
C ASN A 484 -3.78 -4.03 26.79
N SER A 485 -2.58 -3.62 26.38
CA SER A 485 -1.79 -4.24 25.33
C SER A 485 -0.47 -4.78 25.89
N ALA A 486 0.23 -5.61 25.11
CA ALA A 486 1.56 -6.09 25.48
C ALA A 486 2.55 -4.93 25.71
N ASN A 487 2.45 -3.86 24.91
CA ASN A 487 3.29 -2.66 25.03
C ASN A 487 2.93 -1.84 26.28
N GLY A 488 1.64 -1.70 26.60
CA GLY A 488 1.17 -0.92 27.74
C GLY A 488 1.39 -1.59 29.09
N ARG A 489 1.58 -2.92 29.13
CA ARG A 489 1.61 -3.68 30.39
C ARG A 489 2.67 -3.21 31.38
N ALA A 490 3.90 -3.00 30.93
CA ALA A 490 4.99 -2.56 31.82
C ALA A 490 4.71 -1.18 32.43
N PHE A 491 4.17 -0.26 31.62
CA PHE A 491 3.81 1.08 32.04
C PHE A 491 2.62 1.07 33.02
N TYR A 492 1.58 0.29 32.74
CA TYR A 492 0.46 0.07 33.66
C TYR A 492 0.91 -0.45 35.03
N GLU A 493 1.79 -1.46 35.06
CA GLU A 493 2.34 -1.99 36.32
C GLU A 493 3.20 -0.94 37.05
N HIS A 494 3.95 -0.12 36.31
CA HIS A 494 4.67 1.01 36.90
C HIS A 494 3.73 1.99 37.60
N LEU A 495 2.63 2.40 36.97
CA LEU A 495 1.65 3.29 37.60
C LEU A 495 1.06 2.68 38.87
N ARG A 496 0.70 1.39 38.84
CA ARG A 496 0.16 0.67 40.01
C ARG A 496 1.13 0.57 41.18
N ARG A 497 2.43 0.43 40.93
CA ARG A 497 3.45 0.35 41.99
C ARG A 497 3.73 1.69 42.67
N HIS A 498 3.22 2.80 42.12
CA HIS A 498 3.41 4.14 42.68
C HIS A 498 2.07 4.81 43.04
N PRO A 499 1.27 4.22 43.96
CA PRO A 499 -0.06 4.73 44.30
C PRO A 499 -0.06 6.12 44.98
N ALA A 500 1.08 6.54 45.52
CA ALA A 500 1.27 7.90 46.04
C ALA A 500 1.27 8.95 44.91
N ARG A 501 1.63 8.57 43.69
CA ARG A 501 1.74 9.44 42.51
C ARG A 501 0.59 9.26 41.52
N TYR A 502 0.04 8.05 41.41
CA TYR A 502 -1.00 7.72 40.44
C TYR A 502 -2.18 7.02 41.11
N ALA A 503 -3.38 7.55 40.95
CA ALA A 503 -4.62 6.93 41.43
C ALA A 503 -5.40 6.32 40.26
N PRO A 504 -5.81 5.05 40.31
CA PRO A 504 -6.69 4.49 39.28
C PRO A 504 -8.04 5.20 39.29
N ALA A 505 -8.50 5.62 38.10
CA ALA A 505 -9.73 6.40 37.92
C ALA A 505 -10.79 5.61 37.13
N TYR A 506 -10.33 4.87 36.13
CA TYR A 506 -11.15 4.01 35.28
C TYR A 506 -10.36 2.78 34.88
N GLN A 507 -11.04 1.64 34.78
CA GLN A 507 -10.48 0.43 34.21
C GLN A 507 -11.58 -0.44 33.63
N ASP A 508 -11.36 -0.93 32.43
CA ASP A 508 -12.14 -1.99 31.81
C ASP A 508 -11.23 -3.09 31.24
N SER A 509 -11.77 -3.94 30.39
CA SER A 509 -11.03 -5.02 29.73
C SER A 509 -9.98 -4.51 28.72
N PHE A 510 -10.05 -3.24 28.31
CA PHE A 510 -9.36 -2.68 27.16
C PHE A 510 -8.34 -1.60 27.52
N ALA A 511 -8.61 -0.81 28.57
CA ALA A 511 -7.78 0.30 28.95
C ALA A 511 -7.93 0.64 30.44
N ALA A 512 -6.99 1.42 30.93
CA ALA A 512 -7.05 2.05 32.24
C ALA A 512 -6.70 3.54 32.15
N VAL A 513 -7.35 4.33 32.99
CA VAL A 513 -7.05 5.74 33.19
C VAL A 513 -6.60 5.94 34.63
N PHE A 514 -5.49 6.64 34.81
CA PHE A 514 -4.96 7.03 36.11
C PHE A 514 -5.00 8.56 36.25
N VAL A 515 -5.34 9.06 37.43
CA VAL A 515 -5.16 10.46 37.83
C VAL A 515 -3.76 10.63 38.40
N VAL A 516 -3.07 11.67 37.95
CA VAL A 516 -1.78 12.11 38.50
C VAL A 516 -2.05 12.91 39.77
N ARG A 517 -1.55 12.43 40.91
CA ARG A 517 -1.59 13.16 42.18
C ARG A 517 -0.51 14.23 42.12
N ARG A 518 -0.88 15.47 42.45
CA ARG A 518 0.10 16.56 42.53
C ARG A 518 1.07 16.25 43.65
N SER A 519 2.35 16.44 43.36
CA SER A 519 3.38 16.62 44.37
C SER A 519 3.08 17.97 45.03
N ASP A 520 2.69 17.98 46.31
CA ASP A 520 2.55 19.22 47.09
C ASP A 520 3.90 19.95 47.23
#